data_AF-A0A2N6CUV6-F1
#
_entry.id   AF-A0A2N6CUV6-F1
#
_cell.length_a   1.000
_cell.length_b   1.000
_cell.length_c   1.000
_cell.angle_alpha   90.00
_cell.angle_beta   90.00
_cell.angle_gamma   90.00
#
_symmetry.space_group_name_H-M   'P 1'
#
loop_
_entity.id
_entity.type
_entity.pdbx_description
1 polymer ?
#
loop_
_entity_poly.entity_id
_entity_poly.type
_entity_poly.pdbx_seq_one_letter_code
_entity_poly.pdbx_strand_id
1 'polypeptide(L)'
;MRVCSGRSRRHFAPLIPAILLLMLLTGCATSPPVRDAVDQRQPGCTQLFVDSDQIIDQAGRRDQGVSRIPGFPYLRSNRFLASFRNEASGTAQLEQWTRHLAALDRIARQLEINNLPDPAVRRTAQSRLEELDHCREQLRQALLRDPDSLSQLRSATVVADDYVMGWRVFGLYPLTAPLVSLGIQRWHDRTQAGYARPLSELPVSGNLTRWSTRRPDTVESTSPHWDLDALGIPVLSEDTARRLFMRHAPVWEVDVASDDDRIGTVKWLDGGTVDTRTATEYRLISYTRFENRVLLQLNYLVWFPARPSSDIYGGHLDGLLWRVTLGPDGTPWLYDSIHQCGCYYMAFPTARLQLRPTRQPFTEPPLVPQAAPLGSPVLRIAPVTHYIERLYPPGTGQNTLTMQSQPYDRLRSLPADSGNHRLFSDHGLVTGSARPERFILWPMGIRSPGAMRQVGRHAIAFVGRRHFDDPFLIPSLFELKSKQTHGEQQMDSDKPH
;
A
#
# COMPACT_ATOMS: atom_id res chain seq x y z
N MET A 1 -84.45 -8.50 18.09
CA MET A 1 -84.04 -7.82 16.84
C MET A 1 -82.53 -7.86 16.74
N ARG A 2 -82.03 -8.26 15.56
CA ARG A 2 -80.62 -8.29 15.17
C ARG A 2 -80.01 -6.87 15.24
N VAL A 3 -78.71 -6.76 15.52
CA VAL A 3 -77.67 -6.27 14.58
C VAL A 3 -76.31 -6.22 15.31
N CYS A 4 -75.28 -6.60 14.55
CA CYS A 4 -73.88 -6.82 14.88
C CYS A 4 -73.08 -5.57 15.28
N SER A 5 -71.99 -5.77 16.03
CA SER A 5 -70.68 -5.23 15.67
C SER A 5 -69.54 -6.07 16.27
N GLY A 6 -68.93 -6.93 15.44
CA GLY A 6 -67.71 -7.65 15.78
C GLY A 6 -66.48 -6.79 15.46
N ARG A 7 -65.58 -6.60 16.43
CA ARG A 7 -64.27 -5.98 16.23
C ARG A 7 -63.19 -7.01 16.58
N SER A 8 -62.72 -7.74 15.57
CA SER A 8 -61.56 -8.63 15.68
C SER A 8 -60.29 -7.78 15.77
N ARG A 9 -59.66 -7.74 16.95
CA ARG A 9 -58.25 -7.33 17.09
C ARG A 9 -57.39 -8.55 16.80
N ARG A 10 -56.77 -8.57 15.62
CA ARG A 10 -55.67 -9.51 15.32
C ARG A 10 -54.45 -9.07 16.12
N HIS A 11 -54.09 -9.85 17.13
CA HIS A 11 -52.79 -9.75 17.78
C HIS A 11 -51.72 -10.21 16.77
N PHE A 12 -51.09 -9.25 16.07
CA PHE A 12 -49.84 -9.52 15.38
C PHE A 12 -48.76 -9.75 16.43
N ALA A 13 -48.34 -11.01 16.57
CA ALA A 13 -47.33 -11.43 17.50
C ALA A 13 -45.98 -10.73 17.22
N PRO A 14 -45.22 -10.30 18.25
CA PRO A 14 -43.93 -9.64 18.11
C PRO A 14 -42.81 -10.67 17.89
N LEU A 15 -42.98 -11.61 16.96
CA LEU A 15 -41.99 -12.65 16.67
C LEU A 15 -40.82 -12.13 15.82
N ILE A 16 -41.08 -11.14 14.96
CA ILE A 16 -40.07 -10.59 14.03
C ILE A 16 -38.97 -9.79 14.75
N PRO A 17 -39.25 -8.87 15.70
CA PRO A 17 -38.18 -8.15 16.40
C PRO A 17 -37.35 -9.07 17.32
N ALA A 18 -37.97 -10.13 17.88
CA ALA A 18 -37.26 -11.12 18.69
C ALA A 18 -36.27 -11.95 17.86
N ILE A 19 -36.65 -12.36 16.65
CA ILE A 19 -35.78 -13.11 15.73
C ILE A 19 -34.61 -12.24 15.24
N LEU A 20 -34.85 -10.96 14.94
CA LEU A 20 -33.78 -10.00 14.57
C LEU A 20 -32.79 -9.75 15.72
N LEU A 21 -33.27 -9.70 16.97
CA LEU A 21 -32.43 -9.55 18.15
C LEU A 21 -31.61 -10.82 18.43
N LEU A 22 -32.18 -12.01 18.20
CA LEU A 22 -31.48 -13.29 18.30
C LEU A 22 -30.40 -13.46 17.23
N MET A 23 -30.64 -13.01 15.99
CA MET A 23 -29.63 -13.01 14.92
C MET A 23 -28.47 -12.03 15.19
N LEU A 24 -28.74 -10.90 15.85
CA LEU A 24 -27.72 -9.94 16.29
C LEU A 24 -26.88 -10.46 17.46
N LEU A 25 -27.42 -11.35 18.31
CA LEU A 25 -26.70 -11.95 19.44
C LEU A 25 -25.91 -13.22 19.08
N THR A 26 -26.24 -13.90 17.98
CA THR A 26 -25.49 -15.08 17.49
C THR A 26 -24.24 -14.73 16.66
N GLY A 27 -23.96 -13.44 16.44
CA GLY A 27 -22.83 -12.96 15.65
C GLY A 27 -21.45 -13.04 16.33
N CYS A 28 -21.39 -13.36 17.62
CA CYS A 28 -20.14 -13.58 18.35
C CYS A 28 -19.86 -15.08 18.53
N ALA A 29 -19.95 -15.88 17.47
CA ALA A 29 -19.25 -17.15 17.44
C ALA A 29 -17.76 -16.83 17.27
N THR A 30 -17.06 -16.65 18.39
CA THR A 30 -15.61 -16.83 18.44
C THR A 30 -15.34 -18.20 17.82
N SER A 31 -14.76 -18.23 16.62
CA SER A 31 -14.22 -19.46 16.06
C SER A 31 -13.38 -20.10 17.17
N PRO A 32 -13.62 -21.37 17.53
CA PRO A 32 -12.77 -22.02 18.51
C PRO A 32 -11.32 -21.84 18.04
N PRO A 33 -10.37 -21.54 18.95
CA PRO A 33 -8.98 -21.56 18.55
C PRO A 33 -8.75 -22.92 17.91
N VAL A 34 -8.20 -22.90 16.70
CA VAL A 34 -7.68 -24.07 16.01
C VAL A 34 -6.63 -24.68 16.96
N ARG A 35 -7.09 -25.49 17.91
CA ARG A 35 -6.29 -26.28 18.83
C ARG A 35 -5.95 -27.56 18.08
N ASP A 36 -5.25 -27.40 16.97
CA ASP A 36 -4.95 -28.50 16.06
C ASP A 36 -3.59 -29.13 16.39
N ALA A 37 -3.42 -30.36 15.89
CA ALA A 37 -2.29 -31.26 16.09
C ALA A 37 -0.89 -30.62 16.03
N VAL A 38 -0.74 -29.46 15.39
CA VAL A 38 0.47 -28.63 15.41
C VAL A 38 0.86 -28.20 16.83
N ASP A 39 -0.09 -27.70 17.63
CA ASP A 39 0.16 -27.24 19.00
C ASP A 39 0.43 -28.42 19.95
N GLN A 40 -0.24 -29.56 19.72
CA GLN A 40 0.03 -30.80 20.46
C GLN A 40 1.46 -31.34 20.22
N ARG A 41 2.03 -31.09 19.03
CA ARG A 41 3.40 -31.50 18.68
C ARG A 41 4.46 -30.54 19.22
N GLN A 42 4.09 -29.31 19.60
CA GLN A 42 5.00 -28.25 20.07
C GLN A 42 4.38 -27.49 21.26
N PRO A 43 4.26 -28.14 22.43
CA PRO A 43 3.53 -27.60 23.57
C PRO A 43 4.11 -26.26 24.02
N GLY A 44 3.26 -25.24 24.12
CA GLY A 44 3.61 -23.92 24.64
C GLY A 44 4.05 -22.89 23.58
N CYS A 45 4.45 -23.32 22.38
CA CYS A 45 4.87 -22.38 21.34
C CYS A 45 3.74 -21.48 20.86
N THR A 46 2.54 -22.02 20.65
CA THR A 46 1.38 -21.18 20.26
C THR A 46 1.03 -20.20 21.37
N GLN A 47 1.11 -20.64 22.64
CA GLN A 47 0.82 -19.80 23.80
C GLN A 47 1.78 -18.60 23.89
N LEU A 48 3.07 -18.80 23.60
CA LEU A 48 4.05 -17.71 23.58
C LEU A 48 3.68 -16.60 22.59
N PHE A 49 3.15 -16.97 21.41
CA PHE A 49 2.64 -16.00 20.43
C PHE A 49 1.37 -15.29 20.90
N VAL A 50 0.46 -16.02 21.56
CA VAL A 50 -0.77 -15.44 22.13
C VAL A 50 -0.42 -14.44 23.24
N ASP A 51 0.51 -14.75 24.14
CA ASP A 51 0.94 -13.87 25.22
C ASP A 51 1.63 -12.62 24.65
N SER A 52 2.50 -12.79 23.65
CA SER A 52 3.12 -11.68 22.92
C SER A 52 2.06 -10.78 22.27
N ASP A 53 1.06 -11.37 21.61
CA ASP A 53 -0.03 -10.64 20.98
C ASP A 53 -0.88 -9.86 21.99
N GLN A 54 -1.15 -10.44 23.17
CA GLN A 54 -1.91 -9.77 24.23
C GLN A 54 -1.20 -8.51 24.73
N ILE A 55 0.12 -8.59 25.00
CA ILE A 55 0.90 -7.43 25.46
C ILE A 55 0.88 -6.32 24.39
N ILE A 56 1.04 -6.68 23.11
CA ILE A 56 1.03 -5.74 21.98
C ILE A 56 -0.35 -5.08 21.81
N ASP A 57 -1.43 -5.86 21.91
CA ASP A 57 -2.80 -5.38 21.75
C ASP A 57 -3.22 -4.51 22.93
N GLN A 58 -2.90 -4.88 24.18
CA GLN A 58 -3.15 -4.08 25.36
C GLN A 58 -2.43 -2.71 25.30
N ALA A 59 -1.22 -2.68 24.73
CA ALA A 59 -0.47 -1.44 24.54
C ALA A 59 -0.94 -0.61 23.33
N GLY A 60 -1.83 -1.15 22.49
CA GLY A 60 -2.28 -0.52 21.25
C GLY A 60 -1.12 -0.27 20.29
N ARG A 61 -0.18 -1.22 20.14
CA ARG A 61 1.05 -1.05 19.33
C ARG A 61 1.09 -1.87 18.05
N ARG A 62 0.00 -2.58 17.75
CA ARG A 62 -0.16 -3.45 16.58
C ARG A 62 0.13 -2.72 15.27
N ASP A 63 1.00 -3.30 14.45
CA ASP A 63 1.25 -2.89 13.07
C ASP A 63 -0.01 -3.11 12.22
N GLN A 64 -0.33 -2.15 11.37
CA GLN A 64 -1.56 -2.17 10.58
C GLN A 64 -1.29 -2.46 9.10
N GLY A 65 -0.04 -2.57 8.67
CA GLY A 65 0.33 -2.76 7.25
C GLY A 65 0.25 -4.23 6.81
N VAL A 66 0.48 -5.18 7.72
CA VAL A 66 0.32 -6.62 7.48
C VAL A 66 -0.80 -7.20 8.36
N SER A 67 -1.55 -8.15 7.82
CA SER A 67 -2.69 -8.77 8.50
C SER A 67 -2.29 -10.04 9.24
N ARG A 68 -2.80 -10.20 10.47
CA ARG A 68 -2.77 -11.48 11.19
C ARG A 68 -3.58 -12.52 10.43
N ILE A 69 -3.15 -13.77 10.48
CA ILE A 69 -3.89 -14.91 9.93
C ILE A 69 -4.61 -15.61 11.09
N PRO A 70 -5.95 -15.63 11.12
CA PRO A 70 -6.70 -16.31 12.18
C PRO A 70 -6.27 -17.78 12.32
N GLY A 71 -6.00 -18.22 13.56
CA GLY A 71 -5.52 -19.57 13.85
C GLY A 71 -4.01 -19.79 13.71
N PHE A 72 -3.27 -18.83 13.13
CA PHE A 72 -1.82 -18.95 12.88
C PHE A 72 -1.08 -17.70 13.41
N PRO A 73 -0.97 -17.51 14.73
CA PRO A 73 -0.47 -16.26 15.33
C PRO A 73 1.03 -16.00 15.05
N TYR A 74 1.74 -16.99 14.54
CA TYR A 74 3.15 -16.94 14.14
C TYR A 74 3.34 -16.59 12.64
N LEU A 75 2.25 -16.38 11.89
CA LEU A 75 2.23 -16.03 10.48
C LEU A 75 1.42 -14.75 10.23
N ARG A 76 1.87 -13.93 9.28
CA ARG A 76 1.13 -12.75 8.80
C ARG A 76 1.16 -12.68 7.29
N SER A 77 0.18 -12.00 6.71
CA SER A 77 0.06 -11.85 5.26
C SER A 77 -0.18 -10.41 4.86
N ASN A 78 0.18 -10.10 3.61
CA ASN A 78 -0.26 -8.90 2.90
C ASN A 78 -1.03 -9.36 1.64
N ARG A 79 -1.61 -8.42 0.88
CA ARG A 79 -2.42 -8.77 -0.30
C ARG A 79 -1.62 -9.58 -1.32
N PHE A 80 -0.33 -9.27 -1.47
CA PHE A 80 0.58 -10.00 -2.35
C PHE A 80 0.77 -11.47 -1.94
N LEU A 81 1.16 -11.76 -0.70
CA LEU A 81 1.35 -13.15 -0.28
C LEU A 81 0.02 -13.93 -0.18
N ALA A 82 -1.09 -13.23 0.08
CA ALA A 82 -2.41 -13.83 0.04
C ALA A 82 -2.83 -14.31 -1.37
N SER A 83 -2.27 -13.73 -2.46
CA SER A 83 -2.59 -14.21 -3.82
C SER A 83 -2.05 -15.61 -4.09
N PHE A 84 -1.02 -16.06 -3.37
CA PHE A 84 -0.45 -17.40 -3.53
C PHE A 84 -1.23 -18.50 -2.80
N ARG A 85 -2.23 -18.15 -1.99
CA ARG A 85 -2.94 -19.10 -1.12
C ARG A 85 -3.56 -20.29 -1.86
N ASN A 86 -3.89 -20.14 -3.14
CA ASN A 86 -4.44 -21.22 -3.97
C ASN A 86 -3.46 -21.69 -5.07
N GLU A 87 -2.34 -20.98 -5.28
CA GLU A 87 -1.37 -21.27 -6.34
C GLU A 87 -0.15 -22.07 -5.81
N ALA A 88 0.29 -21.81 -4.58
CA ALA A 88 1.42 -22.52 -3.98
C ALA A 88 1.00 -23.96 -3.62
N SER A 89 1.24 -24.94 -4.48
CA SER A 89 0.75 -26.32 -4.30
C SER A 89 1.88 -27.35 -4.17
N GLY A 90 3.04 -27.12 -4.79
CA GLY A 90 4.20 -28.00 -4.65
C GLY A 90 4.92 -27.83 -3.29
N THR A 91 5.66 -28.86 -2.86
CA THR A 91 6.38 -28.86 -1.58
C THR A 91 7.29 -27.63 -1.42
N ALA A 92 8.11 -27.32 -2.42
CA ALA A 92 9.00 -26.16 -2.39
C ALA A 92 8.24 -24.82 -2.34
N GLN A 93 7.12 -24.72 -3.05
CA GLN A 93 6.27 -23.52 -3.06
C GLN A 93 5.59 -23.30 -1.71
N LEU A 94 5.06 -24.37 -1.10
CA LEU A 94 4.44 -24.33 0.22
C LEU A 94 5.46 -23.94 1.30
N GLU A 95 6.65 -24.53 1.25
CA GLU A 95 7.73 -24.19 2.16
C GLU A 95 8.11 -22.70 2.03
N GLN A 96 8.27 -22.22 0.80
CA GLN A 96 8.64 -20.83 0.55
C GLN A 96 7.52 -19.84 0.92
N TRP A 97 6.26 -20.18 0.62
CA TRP A 97 5.10 -19.36 0.97
C TRP A 97 4.98 -19.19 2.49
N THR A 98 5.03 -20.29 3.23
CA THR A 98 4.99 -20.24 4.70
C THR A 98 6.20 -19.51 5.29
N ARG A 99 7.39 -19.61 4.68
CA ARG A 99 8.58 -18.85 5.07
C ARG A 99 8.38 -17.34 4.91
N HIS A 100 7.76 -16.89 3.82
CA HIS A 100 7.45 -15.46 3.64
C HIS A 100 6.41 -14.94 4.63
N LEU A 101 5.35 -15.73 4.89
CA LEU A 101 4.34 -15.36 5.89
C LEU A 101 4.95 -15.26 7.30
N ALA A 102 5.87 -16.17 7.63
CA ALA A 102 6.64 -16.15 8.87
C ALA A 102 7.57 -14.94 8.97
N ALA A 103 8.22 -14.56 7.88
CA ALA A 103 9.09 -13.39 7.82
C ALA A 103 8.31 -12.07 8.05
N LEU A 104 7.10 -11.95 7.48
CA LEU A 104 6.22 -10.81 7.76
C LEU A 104 5.82 -10.71 9.23
N ASP A 105 5.49 -11.84 9.88
CA ASP A 105 5.22 -11.84 11.32
C ASP A 105 6.43 -11.39 12.13
N ARG A 106 7.61 -11.98 11.86
CA ARG A 106 8.84 -11.66 12.59
C ARG A 106 9.16 -10.17 12.55
N ILE A 107 9.15 -9.57 11.35
CA ILE A 107 9.46 -8.14 11.17
C ILE A 107 8.42 -7.27 11.89
N ALA A 108 7.12 -7.54 11.68
CA ALA A 108 6.07 -6.74 12.28
C ALA A 108 6.08 -6.84 13.82
N ARG A 109 6.26 -8.05 14.36
CA ARG A 109 6.31 -8.31 15.81
C ARG A 109 7.50 -7.63 16.47
N GLN A 110 8.67 -7.63 15.82
CA GLN A 110 9.84 -6.90 16.31
C GLN A 110 9.54 -5.39 16.45
N LEU A 111 8.90 -4.80 15.44
CA LEU A 111 8.55 -3.37 15.44
C LEU A 111 7.50 -3.06 16.51
N GLU A 112 6.48 -3.91 16.65
CA GLU A 112 5.44 -3.80 17.68
C GLU A 112 6.02 -3.85 19.09
N ILE A 113 6.91 -4.80 19.36
CA ILE A 113 7.62 -4.93 20.63
C ILE A 113 8.49 -3.70 20.90
N ASN A 114 9.20 -3.20 19.89
CA ASN A 114 10.02 -1.99 20.01
C ASN A 114 9.20 -0.75 20.41
N ASN A 115 7.94 -0.70 19.98
CA ASN A 115 7.00 0.39 20.26
C ASN A 115 6.27 0.25 21.62
N LEU A 116 6.57 -0.79 22.41
CA LEU A 116 5.97 -0.94 23.74
C LEU A 116 6.40 0.25 24.64
N PRO A 117 5.44 0.91 25.33
CA PRO A 117 5.71 2.14 26.06
C PRO A 117 6.50 1.90 27.35
N ASP A 118 6.21 0.83 28.08
CA ASP A 118 6.91 0.47 29.31
C ASP A 118 8.28 -0.15 28.98
N PRO A 119 9.40 0.45 29.42
CA PRO A 119 10.74 -0.06 29.13
C PRO A 119 11.04 -1.44 29.73
N ALA A 120 10.48 -1.78 30.90
CA ALA A 120 10.66 -3.07 31.54
C ALA A 120 9.92 -4.16 30.76
N VAL A 121 8.64 -3.93 30.44
CA VAL A 121 7.82 -4.85 29.62
C VAL A 121 8.46 -5.03 28.25
N ARG A 122 8.92 -3.94 27.61
CA ARG A 122 9.61 -3.98 26.33
C ARG A 122 10.86 -4.85 26.38
N ARG A 123 11.74 -4.67 27.38
CA ARG A 123 12.96 -5.47 27.51
C ARG A 123 12.65 -6.95 27.71
N THR A 124 11.66 -7.29 28.53
CA THR A 124 11.21 -8.68 28.73
C THR A 124 10.63 -9.27 27.44
N ALA A 125 9.85 -8.51 26.68
CA ALA A 125 9.34 -8.98 25.39
C ALA A 125 10.47 -9.15 24.35
N GLN A 126 11.45 -8.24 24.35
CA GLN A 126 12.63 -8.32 23.48
C GLN A 126 13.48 -9.56 23.79
N SER A 127 13.68 -9.92 25.06
CA SER A 127 14.44 -11.13 25.42
C SER A 127 13.77 -12.43 24.98
N ARG A 128 12.49 -12.40 24.58
CA ARG A 128 11.72 -13.56 24.09
C ARG A 128 11.71 -13.69 22.57
N LEU A 129 12.32 -12.75 21.84
CA LEU A 129 12.28 -12.74 20.37
C LEU A 129 12.94 -13.98 19.74
N GLU A 130 14.09 -14.41 20.27
CA GLU A 130 14.77 -15.62 19.79
C GLU A 130 13.94 -16.89 20.04
N GLU A 131 13.26 -16.95 21.19
CA GLU A 131 12.35 -18.06 21.53
C GLU A 131 11.13 -18.08 20.59
N LEU A 132 10.55 -16.91 20.30
CA LEU A 132 9.49 -16.77 19.29
C LEU A 132 9.97 -17.20 17.90
N ASP A 133 11.19 -16.86 17.50
CA ASP A 133 11.77 -17.27 16.22
C ASP A 133 11.95 -18.79 16.13
N HIS A 134 12.43 -19.43 17.20
CA HIS A 134 12.52 -20.89 17.29
C HIS A 134 11.14 -21.55 17.20
N CYS A 135 10.18 -21.08 18.00
CA CYS A 135 8.81 -21.59 17.99
C CYS A 135 8.13 -21.40 16.63
N ARG A 136 8.37 -20.28 15.94
CA ARG A 136 7.82 -20.03 14.60
C ARG A 136 8.26 -21.12 13.62
N GLU A 137 9.53 -21.48 13.63
CA GLU A 137 10.05 -22.50 12.72
C GLU A 137 9.51 -23.89 13.06
N GLN A 138 9.43 -24.24 14.35
CA GLN A 138 8.84 -25.51 14.78
C GLN A 138 7.36 -25.63 14.37
N LEU A 139 6.56 -24.59 14.62
CA LEU A 139 5.14 -24.54 14.24
C LEU A 139 4.98 -24.60 12.72
N ARG A 140 5.82 -23.88 11.96
CA ARG A 140 5.82 -23.89 10.48
C ARG A 140 6.17 -25.28 9.92
N GLN A 141 7.16 -25.97 10.50
CA GLN A 141 7.52 -27.33 10.08
C GLN A 141 6.40 -28.34 10.41
N ALA A 142 5.77 -28.21 11.58
CA ALA A 142 4.64 -29.05 11.95
C ALA A 142 3.42 -28.82 11.05
N LEU A 143 3.13 -27.55 10.70
CA LEU A 143 2.11 -27.15 9.73
C LEU A 143 2.34 -27.81 8.36
N LEU A 144 3.56 -27.79 7.83
CA LEU A 144 3.87 -28.39 6.52
C LEU A 144 3.66 -29.91 6.47
N ARG A 145 3.59 -30.59 7.62
CA ARG A 145 3.34 -32.03 7.72
C ARG A 145 1.86 -32.37 7.93
N ASP A 146 0.99 -31.37 8.02
CA ASP A 146 -0.43 -31.54 8.31
C ASP A 146 -1.31 -30.92 7.20
N PRO A 147 -1.84 -31.74 6.29
CA PRO A 147 -2.67 -31.28 5.17
C PRO A 147 -3.92 -30.49 5.60
N ASP A 148 -4.53 -30.86 6.72
CA ASP A 148 -5.74 -30.19 7.21
C ASP A 148 -5.41 -28.78 7.70
N SER A 149 -4.36 -28.63 8.50
CA SER A 149 -3.84 -27.31 8.91
C SER A 149 -3.44 -26.45 7.70
N LEU A 150 -2.86 -27.04 6.65
CA LEU A 150 -2.55 -26.30 5.41
C LEU A 150 -3.81 -25.81 4.70
N SER A 151 -4.86 -26.64 4.61
CA SER A 151 -6.16 -26.25 4.03
C SER A 151 -6.79 -25.09 4.81
N GLN A 152 -6.72 -25.14 6.14
CA GLN A 152 -7.17 -24.06 7.00
C GLN A 152 -6.34 -22.77 6.80
N LEU A 153 -5.01 -22.89 6.71
CA LEU A 153 -4.13 -21.74 6.42
C LEU A 153 -4.54 -21.06 5.11
N ARG A 154 -4.78 -21.82 4.04
CA ARG A 154 -5.22 -21.25 2.74
C ARG A 154 -6.52 -20.47 2.89
N SER A 155 -7.48 -21.04 3.60
CA SER A 155 -8.80 -20.42 3.82
C SER A 155 -8.70 -19.17 4.69
N ALA A 156 -7.82 -19.17 5.70
CA ALA A 156 -7.62 -18.06 6.61
C ALA A 156 -6.74 -16.93 6.04
N THR A 157 -5.91 -17.20 5.02
CA THR A 157 -5.02 -16.21 4.41
C THR A 157 -5.79 -15.29 3.47
N VAL A 158 -6.56 -14.39 4.06
CA VAL A 158 -7.34 -13.35 3.39
C VAL A 158 -6.97 -12.01 4.00
N VAL A 159 -6.74 -11.00 3.17
CA VAL A 159 -6.54 -9.63 3.61
C VAL A 159 -7.80 -8.83 3.28
N ALA A 160 -8.43 -8.27 4.31
CA ALA A 160 -9.63 -7.47 4.14
C ALA A 160 -9.34 -6.22 3.31
N ASP A 161 -10.33 -5.77 2.56
CA ASP A 161 -10.25 -4.48 1.87
C ASP A 161 -10.34 -3.30 2.86
N ASP A 162 -10.07 -2.10 2.36
CA ASP A 162 -10.09 -0.85 3.15
C ASP A 162 -11.44 -0.11 2.99
N TYR A 163 -12.45 -0.80 2.43
CA TYR A 163 -13.76 -0.26 2.13
C TYR A 163 -14.82 -0.78 3.11
N VAL A 164 -15.30 0.12 3.95
CA VAL A 164 -16.31 -0.15 4.97
C VAL A 164 -17.67 -0.28 4.30
N MET A 165 -18.13 -1.52 4.08
CA MET A 165 -19.39 -1.77 3.37
C MET A 165 -20.59 -1.09 4.03
N GLY A 166 -20.69 -1.15 5.37
CA GLY A 166 -21.79 -0.50 6.09
C GLY A 166 -21.89 1.00 5.79
N TRP A 167 -20.75 1.69 5.63
CA TRP A 167 -20.74 3.12 5.29
C TRP A 167 -21.23 3.38 3.87
N ARG A 168 -20.93 2.49 2.92
CA ARG A 168 -21.46 2.59 1.56
C ARG A 168 -22.97 2.41 1.52
N VAL A 169 -23.50 1.50 2.36
CA VAL A 169 -24.95 1.28 2.48
C VAL A 169 -25.63 2.51 3.09
N PHE A 170 -25.19 2.96 4.27
CA PHE A 170 -25.81 4.11 4.96
C PHE A 170 -25.55 5.45 4.26
N GLY A 171 -24.44 5.58 3.55
CA GLY A 171 -24.10 6.76 2.75
C GLY A 171 -24.75 6.79 1.37
N LEU A 172 -25.65 5.84 1.08
CA LEU A 172 -26.35 5.74 -0.21
C LEU A 172 -25.39 5.77 -1.40
N TYR A 173 -24.32 4.97 -1.33
CA TYR A 173 -23.23 4.94 -2.31
C TYR A 173 -23.68 4.99 -3.78
N PRO A 174 -24.70 4.24 -4.24
CA PRO A 174 -25.15 4.31 -5.63
C PRO A 174 -25.64 5.71 -6.07
N LEU A 175 -26.13 6.53 -5.13
CA LEU A 175 -26.60 7.89 -5.40
C LEU A 175 -25.47 8.93 -5.27
N THR A 176 -24.52 8.70 -4.37
CA THR A 176 -23.43 9.65 -4.09
C THR A 176 -22.21 9.45 -4.99
N ALA A 177 -21.93 8.22 -5.44
CA ALA A 177 -20.78 7.90 -6.28
C ALA A 177 -20.74 8.68 -7.62
N PRO A 178 -21.86 8.90 -8.35
CA PRO A 178 -21.84 9.73 -9.56
C PRO A 178 -21.39 11.17 -9.30
N LEU A 179 -21.78 11.77 -8.16
CA LEU A 179 -21.36 13.13 -7.80
C LEU A 179 -19.85 13.22 -7.55
N VAL A 180 -19.31 12.24 -6.84
CA VAL A 180 -17.86 12.13 -6.60
C VAL A 180 -17.11 11.87 -7.92
N SER A 181 -17.68 11.04 -8.80
CA SER A 181 -17.12 10.76 -10.13
C SER A 181 -16.97 12.02 -10.98
N LEU A 182 -17.92 12.96 -10.93
CA LEU A 182 -17.80 14.25 -11.62
C LEU A 182 -16.62 15.08 -11.09
N GLY A 183 -16.38 15.06 -9.77
CA GLY A 183 -15.23 15.72 -9.17
C GLY A 183 -13.90 15.12 -9.64
N ILE A 184 -13.84 13.80 -9.72
CA ILE A 184 -12.67 13.06 -10.24
C ILE A 184 -12.42 13.40 -11.71
N GLN A 185 -13.46 13.38 -12.56
CA GLN A 185 -13.34 13.74 -13.97
C GLN A 185 -12.80 15.16 -14.15
N ARG A 186 -13.35 16.15 -13.42
CA ARG A 186 -12.83 17.53 -13.45
C ARG A 186 -11.38 17.64 -12.98
N TRP A 187 -10.97 16.82 -12.01
CA TRP A 187 -9.57 16.75 -11.61
C TRP A 187 -8.71 16.13 -12.72
N HIS A 188 -9.14 15.05 -13.36
CA HIS A 188 -8.44 14.46 -14.52
C HIS A 188 -8.26 15.47 -15.64
N ASP A 189 -9.33 16.16 -16.05
CA ASP A 189 -9.29 17.13 -17.15
C ASP A 189 -8.30 18.26 -16.85
N ARG A 190 -8.32 18.80 -15.62
CA ARG A 190 -7.38 19.85 -15.20
C ARG A 190 -5.94 19.36 -15.17
N THR A 191 -5.70 18.16 -14.65
CA THR A 191 -4.36 17.58 -14.61
C THR A 191 -3.85 17.32 -16.03
N GLN A 192 -4.65 16.74 -16.91
CA GLN A 192 -4.30 16.54 -18.32
C GLN A 192 -4.01 17.87 -19.02
N ALA A 193 -4.82 18.92 -18.78
CA ALA A 193 -4.56 20.25 -19.32
C ALA A 193 -3.24 20.85 -18.82
N GLY A 194 -2.87 20.63 -17.54
CA GLY A 194 -1.57 21.02 -17.00
C GLY A 194 -0.40 20.28 -17.64
N TYR A 195 -0.53 18.97 -17.83
CA TYR A 195 0.48 18.14 -18.51
C TYR A 195 0.61 18.46 -20.01
N ALA A 196 -0.43 18.97 -20.65
CA ALA A 196 -0.40 19.39 -22.05
C ALA A 196 0.40 20.69 -22.28
N ARG A 197 0.63 21.51 -21.25
CA ARG A 197 1.43 22.73 -21.37
C ARG A 197 2.92 22.42 -21.57
N PRO A 198 3.70 23.29 -22.25
CA PRO A 198 5.16 23.21 -22.22
C PRO A 198 5.72 23.31 -20.79
N LEU A 199 6.81 22.61 -20.49
CA LEU A 199 7.44 22.63 -19.17
C LEU A 199 7.85 24.06 -18.75
N SER A 200 8.31 24.88 -19.69
CA SER A 200 8.71 26.28 -19.45
C SER A 200 7.55 27.21 -19.10
N GLU A 201 6.31 26.79 -19.36
CA GLU A 201 5.10 27.57 -19.08
C GLU A 201 4.38 27.11 -17.80
N LEU A 202 4.92 26.10 -17.11
CA LEU A 202 4.38 25.71 -15.81
C LEU A 202 4.64 26.83 -14.80
N PRO A 203 3.64 27.20 -13.99
CA PRO A 203 3.79 28.24 -12.99
C PRO A 203 4.87 27.87 -11.99
N VAL A 204 5.61 28.89 -11.54
CA VAL A 204 6.56 28.80 -10.43
C VAL A 204 6.15 29.86 -9.42
N SER A 205 5.68 29.45 -8.26
CA SER A 205 5.24 30.35 -7.20
C SER A 205 6.38 30.70 -6.25
N GLY A 206 7.35 29.80 -6.07
CA GLY A 206 8.49 29.95 -5.19
C GLY A 206 9.80 29.65 -5.90
N ASN A 207 10.64 28.82 -5.29
CA ASN A 207 11.95 28.44 -5.83
C ASN A 207 12.03 26.95 -6.10
N LEU A 208 12.43 26.61 -7.33
CA LEU A 208 12.63 25.23 -7.74
C LEU A 208 13.85 24.65 -7.05
N THR A 209 13.59 23.74 -6.12
CA THR A 209 14.63 23.08 -5.35
C THR A 209 14.65 21.60 -5.70
N ARG A 210 15.85 21.10 -5.98
CA ARG A 210 16.06 19.69 -6.32
C ARG A 210 16.72 18.95 -5.20
N TRP A 211 16.20 17.77 -4.89
CA TRP A 211 16.83 16.83 -4.00
C TRP A 211 16.99 15.48 -4.68
N SER A 212 18.12 14.83 -4.42
CA SER A 212 18.39 13.48 -4.90
C SER A 212 19.18 12.70 -3.87
N THR A 213 18.91 11.40 -3.82
CA THR A 213 19.75 10.43 -3.10
C THR A 213 20.87 9.86 -3.98
N ARG A 214 20.83 10.11 -5.29
CA ARG A 214 21.88 9.75 -6.24
C ARG A 214 23.07 10.69 -6.11
N ARG A 215 24.27 10.12 -6.07
CA ARG A 215 25.51 10.87 -6.26
C ARG A 215 25.79 11.00 -7.77
N PRO A 216 26.30 12.15 -8.24
CA PRO A 216 26.55 12.39 -9.66
C PRO A 216 27.45 11.35 -10.35
N ASP A 217 28.37 10.71 -9.60
CA ASP A 217 29.47 9.92 -10.17
C ASP A 217 29.23 8.40 -10.23
N THR A 218 28.07 7.92 -9.76
CA THR A 218 27.78 6.47 -9.72
C THR A 218 26.79 6.09 -10.82
N VAL A 219 27.26 6.01 -12.07
CA VAL A 219 26.52 5.33 -13.15
C VAL A 219 27.02 3.90 -13.20
N GLU A 220 26.36 3.02 -12.45
CA GLU A 220 26.65 1.59 -12.52
C GLU A 220 26.03 1.01 -13.80
N SER A 221 26.88 0.64 -14.76
CA SER A 221 26.48 0.20 -16.10
C SER A 221 25.92 -1.23 -16.14
N THR A 222 26.12 -2.03 -15.11
CA THR A 222 25.69 -3.42 -15.05
C THR A 222 24.21 -3.53 -14.68
N SER A 223 23.47 -4.31 -15.45
CA SER A 223 22.11 -4.70 -15.07
C SER A 223 22.15 -5.57 -13.83
N PRO A 224 21.50 -5.16 -12.71
CA PRO A 224 21.44 -5.99 -11.52
C PRO A 224 20.73 -7.29 -11.87
N HIS A 225 21.34 -8.41 -11.48
CA HIS A 225 20.76 -9.75 -11.56
C HIS A 225 20.29 -10.17 -10.17
N TRP A 226 19.23 -10.97 -10.12
CA TRP A 226 18.73 -11.57 -8.89
C TRP A 226 18.14 -12.94 -9.17
N ASP A 227 18.24 -13.80 -8.17
CA ASP A 227 17.63 -15.12 -8.21
C ASP A 227 16.12 -15.01 -7.93
N LEU A 228 15.39 -16.06 -8.30
CA LEU A 228 13.98 -16.23 -7.96
C LEU A 228 13.84 -17.40 -7.00
N ASP A 229 12.95 -17.25 -6.02
CA ASP A 229 12.58 -18.36 -5.16
C ASP A 229 11.54 -19.30 -5.81
N ALA A 230 11.09 -20.32 -5.06
CA ALA A 230 10.11 -21.29 -5.56
C ALA A 230 8.74 -20.68 -5.94
N LEU A 231 8.41 -19.48 -5.46
CA LEU A 231 7.21 -18.73 -5.84
C LEU A 231 7.45 -17.77 -7.01
N GLY A 232 8.68 -17.73 -7.54
CA GLY A 232 9.10 -16.76 -8.55
C GLY A 232 9.33 -15.36 -7.98
N ILE A 233 9.43 -15.19 -6.66
CA ILE A 233 9.67 -13.90 -6.02
C ILE A 233 11.18 -13.59 -6.09
N PRO A 234 11.57 -12.38 -6.53
CA PRO A 234 12.97 -11.94 -6.51
C PRO A 234 13.62 -12.02 -5.12
N VAL A 235 14.73 -12.75 -5.02
CA VAL A 235 15.58 -12.83 -3.83
C VAL A 235 16.69 -11.81 -3.98
N LEU A 236 16.68 -10.80 -3.10
CA LEU A 236 17.60 -9.66 -3.19
C LEU A 236 18.54 -9.64 -1.99
N SER A 237 19.84 -9.63 -2.25
CA SER A 237 20.82 -9.23 -1.23
C SER A 237 20.67 -7.75 -0.90
N GLU A 238 21.08 -7.34 0.30
CA GLU A 238 21.03 -5.93 0.72
C GLU A 238 21.77 -5.01 -0.26
N ASP A 239 22.90 -5.48 -0.78
CA ASP A 239 23.72 -4.76 -1.75
C ASP A 239 23.01 -4.60 -3.10
N THR A 240 22.35 -5.65 -3.60
CA THR A 240 21.56 -5.58 -4.83
C THR A 240 20.35 -4.67 -4.68
N ALA A 241 19.62 -4.77 -3.55
CA ALA A 241 18.53 -3.86 -3.23
C ALA A 241 19.01 -2.39 -3.17
N ARG A 242 20.14 -2.13 -2.51
CA ARG A 242 20.74 -0.79 -2.43
C ARG A 242 21.09 -0.24 -3.81
N ARG A 243 21.74 -1.02 -4.68
CA ARG A 243 22.04 -0.63 -6.07
C ARG A 243 20.79 -0.31 -6.86
N LEU A 244 19.75 -1.15 -6.75
CA LEU A 244 18.48 -0.95 -7.42
C LEU A 244 17.82 0.36 -7.00
N PHE A 245 17.76 0.65 -5.70
CA PHE A 245 17.24 1.92 -5.20
C PHE A 245 18.06 3.12 -5.68
N MET A 246 19.39 3.03 -5.70
CA MET A 246 20.23 4.12 -6.22
C MET A 246 20.01 4.35 -7.72
N ARG A 247 19.96 3.27 -8.52
CA ARG A 247 19.79 3.35 -9.98
C ARG A 247 18.46 3.99 -10.36
N HIS A 248 17.39 3.60 -9.69
CA HIS A 248 16.02 4.00 -10.05
C HIS A 248 15.47 5.16 -9.22
N ALA A 249 16.27 5.76 -8.33
CA ALA A 249 15.85 6.89 -7.51
C ALA A 249 15.47 8.11 -8.38
N PRO A 250 14.29 8.72 -8.15
CA PRO A 250 13.90 9.94 -8.83
C PRO A 250 14.77 11.13 -8.37
N VAL A 251 14.71 12.22 -9.13
CA VAL A 251 15.06 13.55 -8.58
C VAL A 251 13.77 14.23 -8.19
N TRP A 252 13.69 14.71 -6.96
CA TRP A 252 12.55 15.44 -6.44
C TRP A 252 12.75 16.93 -6.73
N GLU A 253 12.05 17.51 -7.70
CA GLU A 253 12.05 18.97 -7.95
C GLU A 253 10.76 19.57 -7.39
N VAL A 254 10.84 20.23 -6.24
CA VAL A 254 9.67 20.89 -5.63
C VAL A 254 9.78 22.40 -5.85
N ASP A 255 8.68 23.01 -6.25
CA ASP A 255 8.51 24.45 -6.18
C ASP A 255 8.25 24.86 -4.73
N VAL A 256 9.26 25.44 -4.07
CA VAL A 256 9.21 25.77 -2.64
C VAL A 256 8.74 27.21 -2.47
N ALA A 257 7.46 27.40 -2.17
CA ALA A 257 6.88 28.72 -1.89
C ALA A 257 6.84 29.04 -0.38
N SER A 258 6.89 28.01 0.46
CA SER A 258 6.85 28.09 1.93
C SER A 258 7.65 26.95 2.57
N ASP A 259 7.81 26.98 3.90
CA ASP A 259 8.47 25.90 4.63
C ASP A 259 7.68 24.58 4.59
N ASP A 260 6.36 24.64 4.35
CA ASP A 260 5.51 23.45 4.19
C ASP A 260 5.78 22.70 2.89
N ASP A 261 6.46 23.32 1.91
CA ASP A 261 6.83 22.70 0.63
C ASP A 261 8.20 21.99 0.69
N ARG A 262 8.88 22.01 1.84
CA ARG A 262 10.21 21.41 2.00
C ARG A 262 10.11 19.95 2.39
N ILE A 263 10.84 19.09 1.66
CA ILE A 263 11.02 17.69 2.04
C ILE A 263 11.80 17.61 3.35
N GLY A 264 11.31 16.84 4.31
CA GLY A 264 11.97 16.68 5.61
C GLY A 264 11.98 15.26 6.18
N THR A 265 12.59 15.11 7.35
CA THR A 265 12.63 13.87 8.12
C THR A 265 11.42 13.80 9.05
N VAL A 266 10.67 12.70 9.02
CA VAL A 266 9.61 12.48 10.01
C VAL A 266 10.20 12.26 11.40
N LYS A 267 9.68 12.99 12.38
CA LYS A 267 10.00 12.89 13.81
C LYS A 267 8.75 12.61 14.60
N TRP A 268 8.92 11.99 15.76
CA TRP A 268 7.82 11.83 16.70
C TRP A 268 7.70 13.05 17.62
N LEU A 269 6.64 13.83 17.39
CA LEU A 269 6.15 14.89 18.28
C LEU A 269 4.64 14.92 18.11
N ASP A 270 3.89 14.63 19.18
CA ASP A 270 2.41 14.68 19.23
C ASP A 270 1.65 14.07 18.03
N GLY A 271 2.10 12.91 17.53
CA GLY A 271 1.45 12.19 16.42
C GLY A 271 2.19 12.23 15.09
N GLY A 272 3.35 12.91 15.03
CA GLY A 272 4.26 12.93 13.90
C GLY A 272 4.41 14.35 13.33
N THR A 273 5.64 14.76 13.08
CA THR A 273 5.97 16.05 12.45
C THR A 273 7.10 15.87 11.44
N VAL A 274 7.33 16.85 10.58
CA VAL A 274 8.40 16.83 9.57
C VAL A 274 9.44 17.91 9.91
N ASP A 275 10.67 17.46 10.14
CA ASP A 275 11.83 18.33 10.33
C ASP A 275 12.48 18.63 8.97
N THR A 276 12.30 19.87 8.49
CA THR A 276 12.75 20.32 7.16
C THR A 276 14.24 20.69 7.10
N ARG A 277 14.97 20.60 8.23
CA ARG A 277 16.43 20.80 8.26
C ARG A 277 17.19 19.69 7.54
N THR A 278 16.60 18.50 7.43
CA THR A 278 17.20 17.34 6.77
C THR A 278 16.18 16.69 5.84
N ALA A 279 16.41 16.79 4.53
CA ALA A 279 15.59 16.07 3.55
C ALA A 279 15.85 14.57 3.64
N THR A 280 14.79 13.76 3.72
CA THR A 280 14.88 12.29 3.83
C THR A 280 13.89 11.61 2.90
N GLU A 281 14.37 10.62 2.16
CA GLU A 281 13.58 9.67 1.38
C GLU A 281 13.49 8.34 2.11
N TYR A 282 12.27 7.81 2.23
CA TYR A 282 11.99 6.50 2.81
C TYR A 282 11.77 5.47 1.72
N ARG A 283 12.32 4.27 1.90
CA ARG A 283 12.35 3.23 0.86
C ARG A 283 11.76 1.91 1.32
N LEU A 284 11.02 1.27 0.42
CA LEU A 284 10.41 -0.05 0.66
C LEU A 284 10.39 -0.86 -0.63
N ILE A 285 10.68 -2.16 -0.51
CA ILE A 285 10.48 -3.13 -1.58
C ILE A 285 9.06 -3.69 -1.48
N SER A 286 8.36 -3.74 -2.61
CA SER A 286 7.11 -4.48 -2.75
C SER A 286 7.11 -5.31 -4.03
N TYR A 287 6.03 -6.06 -4.25
CA TYR A 287 5.90 -6.94 -5.40
C TYR A 287 4.48 -6.91 -5.95
N THR A 288 4.36 -7.18 -7.24
CA THR A 288 3.07 -7.29 -7.93
C THR A 288 3.08 -8.50 -8.85
N ARG A 289 1.90 -9.03 -9.16
CA ARG A 289 1.70 -10.07 -10.17
C ARG A 289 1.47 -9.39 -11.52
N PHE A 290 2.05 -9.94 -12.57
CA PHE A 290 1.76 -9.55 -13.94
C PHE A 290 1.91 -10.78 -14.83
N GLU A 291 0.82 -11.19 -15.47
CA GLU A 291 0.73 -12.50 -16.13
C GLU A 291 1.17 -13.60 -15.17
N ASN A 292 2.08 -14.49 -15.58
CA ASN A 292 2.58 -15.57 -14.75
C ASN A 292 3.85 -15.17 -13.94
N ARG A 293 4.17 -13.88 -13.86
CA ARG A 293 5.42 -13.39 -13.25
C ARG A 293 5.15 -12.57 -11.99
N VAL A 294 6.13 -12.56 -11.09
CA VAL A 294 6.24 -11.57 -10.02
C VAL A 294 7.18 -10.48 -10.49
N LEU A 295 6.75 -9.22 -10.41
CA LEU A 295 7.57 -8.06 -10.71
C LEU A 295 7.99 -7.36 -9.43
N LEU A 296 9.25 -6.92 -9.39
CA LEU A 296 9.82 -6.15 -8.30
C LEU A 296 9.34 -4.70 -8.35
N GLN A 297 9.01 -4.14 -7.19
CA GLN A 297 8.63 -2.74 -7.06
C GLN A 297 9.52 -2.03 -6.04
N LEU A 298 10.06 -0.87 -6.44
CA LEU A 298 10.85 0.02 -5.60
C LEU A 298 9.99 1.23 -5.24
N ASN A 299 9.71 1.43 -3.96
CA ASN A 299 8.91 2.54 -3.45
C ASN A 299 9.81 3.59 -2.80
N TYR A 300 9.56 4.85 -3.13
CA TYR A 300 10.25 6.03 -2.63
C TYR A 300 9.21 6.99 -2.04
N LEU A 301 9.42 7.41 -0.80
CA LEU A 301 8.46 8.21 -0.04
C LEU A 301 9.14 9.44 0.54
N VAL A 302 8.57 10.62 0.27
CA VAL A 302 8.96 11.90 0.87
C VAL A 302 7.78 12.54 1.62
N TRP A 303 8.08 13.25 2.70
CA TRP A 303 7.09 13.89 3.56
C TRP A 303 7.27 15.41 3.58
N PHE A 304 6.14 16.09 3.69
CA PHE A 304 6.00 17.54 3.80
C PHE A 304 5.28 17.90 5.11
N PRO A 305 5.61 19.01 5.77
CA PRO A 305 4.99 19.40 7.04
C PRO A 305 3.46 19.53 6.99
N ALA A 306 2.89 20.07 5.91
CA ALA A 306 1.44 20.25 5.76
C ALA A 306 1.04 20.44 4.29
N ARG A 307 -0.26 20.36 4.01
CA ARG A 307 -0.88 20.96 2.81
C ARG A 307 -1.56 22.26 3.25
N PRO A 308 -0.90 23.44 3.14
CA PRO A 308 -1.38 24.69 3.71
C PRO A 308 -2.47 25.33 2.84
N SER A 309 -3.67 24.73 2.86
CA SER A 309 -4.86 25.25 2.16
C SER A 309 -6.04 25.32 3.11
N SER A 310 -6.93 26.29 2.89
CA SER A 310 -8.21 26.41 3.60
C SER A 310 -9.33 25.57 2.96
N ASP A 311 -9.05 24.85 1.87
CA ASP A 311 -10.00 23.92 1.26
C ASP A 311 -10.17 22.62 2.07
N ILE A 312 -11.09 21.76 1.64
CA ILE A 312 -11.41 20.51 2.34
C ILE A 312 -10.29 19.46 2.35
N TYR A 313 -9.23 19.65 1.57
CA TYR A 313 -8.08 18.75 1.45
C TYR A 313 -6.86 19.26 2.24
N GLY A 314 -6.93 20.47 2.82
CA GLY A 314 -5.86 21.06 3.62
C GLY A 314 -5.70 20.41 5.00
N GLY A 315 -4.46 20.37 5.51
CA GLY A 315 -4.19 19.87 6.86
C GLY A 315 -2.73 19.49 7.13
N HIS A 316 -2.50 19.02 8.35
CA HIS A 316 -1.19 18.59 8.88
C HIS A 316 -0.65 17.33 8.19
N LEU A 317 0.64 17.31 7.88
CA LEU A 317 1.38 16.30 7.12
C LEU A 317 0.84 16.06 5.72
N ASP A 318 1.73 16.11 4.74
CA ASP A 318 1.47 15.55 3.42
C ASP A 318 2.63 14.66 3.02
N GLY A 319 2.43 13.82 2.01
CA GLY A 319 3.49 12.95 1.54
C GLY A 319 3.20 12.38 0.18
N LEU A 320 4.26 12.04 -0.53
CA LEU A 320 4.16 11.47 -1.87
C LEU A 320 4.87 10.12 -1.91
N LEU A 321 4.18 9.11 -2.43
CA LEU A 321 4.75 7.81 -2.77
C LEU A 321 5.00 7.77 -4.27
N TRP A 322 6.25 7.55 -4.67
CA TRP A 322 6.66 7.23 -6.03
C TRP A 322 7.09 5.77 -6.11
N ARG A 323 6.54 5.01 -7.05
CA ARG A 323 6.85 3.59 -7.20
C ARG A 323 7.30 3.28 -8.61
N VAL A 324 8.36 2.47 -8.69
CA VAL A 324 8.94 1.96 -9.93
C VAL A 324 8.69 0.46 -9.98
N THR A 325 7.93 -0.02 -10.97
CA THR A 325 7.78 -1.45 -11.25
C THR A 325 8.78 -1.88 -12.30
N LEU A 326 9.65 -2.83 -11.94
CA LEU A 326 10.71 -3.34 -12.79
C LEU A 326 10.29 -4.63 -13.49
N GLY A 327 10.63 -4.71 -14.78
CA GLY A 327 10.58 -5.95 -15.53
C GLY A 327 11.68 -6.95 -15.12
N PRO A 328 11.66 -8.15 -15.69
CA PRO A 328 12.67 -9.19 -15.42
C PRO A 328 14.11 -8.79 -15.79
N ASP A 329 14.27 -7.79 -16.66
CA ASP A 329 15.55 -7.25 -17.10
C ASP A 329 16.05 -6.09 -16.22
N GLY A 330 15.35 -5.77 -15.12
CA GLY A 330 15.63 -4.62 -14.28
C GLY A 330 15.31 -3.28 -14.92
N THR A 331 14.61 -3.27 -16.07
CA THR A 331 14.16 -2.03 -16.68
C THR A 331 12.76 -1.64 -16.19
N PRO A 332 12.46 -0.35 -16.00
CA PRO A 332 11.13 0.10 -15.62
C PRO A 332 10.07 -0.23 -16.67
N TRP A 333 8.97 -0.84 -16.24
CA TRP A 333 7.78 -1.09 -17.05
C TRP A 333 6.67 -0.07 -16.76
N LEU A 334 6.54 0.31 -15.49
CA LEU A 334 5.57 1.27 -15.01
C LEU A 334 6.19 2.12 -13.92
N TYR A 335 5.86 3.41 -13.94
CA TYR A 335 5.95 4.23 -12.76
C TYR A 335 4.54 4.64 -12.33
N ASP A 336 4.29 4.69 -11.03
CA ASP A 336 3.03 5.21 -10.51
C ASP A 336 3.22 5.94 -9.19
N SER A 337 2.24 6.77 -8.84
CA SER A 337 2.31 7.61 -7.65
C SER A 337 0.95 7.76 -6.99
N ILE A 338 0.98 7.97 -5.68
CA ILE A 338 -0.13 8.40 -4.85
C ILE A 338 0.38 9.44 -3.84
N HIS A 339 -0.52 10.28 -3.35
CA HIS A 339 -0.29 10.91 -2.06
C HIS A 339 -0.36 9.85 -0.96
N GLN A 340 0.30 10.07 0.17
CA GLN A 340 0.33 9.13 1.31
C GLN A 340 -1.05 8.89 1.93
N CYS A 341 -2.07 9.66 1.58
CA CYS A 341 -3.45 9.39 1.95
C CYS A 341 -4.14 8.32 1.08
N GLY A 342 -3.54 7.96 -0.07
CA GLY A 342 -4.11 7.07 -1.09
C GLY A 342 -4.79 7.80 -2.25
N CYS A 343 -4.92 9.12 -2.19
CA CYS A 343 -5.55 9.92 -3.24
C CYS A 343 -4.61 10.16 -4.44
N TYR A 344 -5.20 10.66 -5.52
CA TYR A 344 -4.50 11.16 -6.71
C TYR A 344 -3.61 10.12 -7.41
N TYR A 345 -4.09 8.88 -7.53
CA TYR A 345 -3.36 7.83 -8.23
C TYR A 345 -3.09 8.23 -9.68
N MET A 346 -1.80 8.33 -10.03
CA MET A 346 -1.32 8.58 -11.38
C MET A 346 -0.38 7.48 -11.83
N ALA A 347 -0.48 7.10 -13.09
CA ALA A 347 0.36 6.08 -13.70
C ALA A 347 1.05 6.62 -14.96
N PHE A 348 2.30 6.23 -15.14
CA PHE A 348 3.20 6.68 -16.21
C PHE A 348 3.83 5.43 -16.84
N PRO A 349 3.17 4.82 -17.84
CA PRO A 349 3.67 3.62 -18.49
C PRO A 349 4.91 3.95 -19.34
N THR A 350 5.87 3.02 -19.41
CA THR A 350 6.92 3.06 -20.42
C THR A 350 6.41 2.49 -21.74
N ALA A 351 7.24 2.47 -22.78
CA ALA A 351 6.89 1.86 -24.07
C ALA A 351 6.54 0.35 -23.98
N ARG A 352 6.79 -0.31 -22.84
CA ARG A 352 6.47 -1.72 -22.61
C ARG A 352 4.98 -1.96 -22.34
N LEU A 353 4.27 -0.98 -21.77
CA LEU A 353 2.88 -1.14 -21.33
C LEU A 353 1.96 -0.15 -22.04
N GLN A 354 0.71 -0.57 -22.24
CA GLN A 354 -0.37 0.32 -22.67
C GLN A 354 -1.58 0.15 -21.75
N LEU A 355 -2.33 1.23 -21.59
CA LEU A 355 -3.54 1.24 -20.79
C LEU A 355 -4.62 0.39 -21.47
N ARG A 356 -5.29 -0.50 -20.71
CA ARG A 356 -6.43 -1.25 -21.20
C ARG A 356 -7.64 -0.32 -21.38
N PRO A 357 -8.50 -0.56 -22.38
CA PRO A 357 -9.79 0.11 -22.45
C PRO A 357 -10.58 -0.14 -21.16
N THR A 358 -11.14 0.93 -20.57
CA THR A 358 -11.99 0.76 -19.38
C THR A 358 -13.28 0.05 -19.78
N ARG A 359 -13.52 -1.14 -19.22
CA ARG A 359 -14.69 -1.99 -19.57
C ARG A 359 -15.74 -2.08 -18.48
N GLN A 360 -15.46 -1.61 -17.26
CA GLN A 360 -16.36 -1.73 -16.13
C GLN A 360 -17.12 -0.41 -15.89
N PRO A 361 -18.46 -0.41 -15.92
CA PRO A 361 -19.23 0.74 -15.47
C PRO A 361 -19.05 0.93 -13.96
N PHE A 362 -19.13 2.18 -13.48
CA PHE A 362 -19.00 2.52 -12.05
C PHE A 362 -17.65 2.17 -11.41
N THR A 363 -16.56 2.28 -12.18
CA THR A 363 -15.19 2.24 -11.65
C THR A 363 -14.43 3.50 -12.02
N GLU A 364 -13.67 4.03 -11.09
CA GLU A 364 -12.76 5.15 -11.32
C GLU A 364 -11.65 4.76 -12.31
N PRO A 365 -11.51 5.42 -13.48
CA PRO A 365 -10.42 5.14 -14.40
C PRO A 365 -9.09 5.61 -13.81
N PRO A 366 -7.95 4.95 -14.10
CA PRO A 366 -6.66 5.48 -13.71
C PRO A 366 -6.33 6.75 -14.52
N LEU A 367 -5.65 7.71 -13.90
CA LEU A 367 -5.11 8.87 -14.61
C LEU A 367 -3.74 8.54 -15.20
N VAL A 368 -3.63 8.61 -16.53
CA VAL A 368 -2.37 8.48 -17.27
C VAL A 368 -2.12 9.79 -18.00
N PRO A 369 -1.48 10.79 -17.36
CA PRO A 369 -1.38 12.13 -17.94
C PRO A 369 -0.23 12.25 -18.95
N GLN A 370 0.77 11.36 -18.88
CA GLN A 370 1.85 11.25 -19.84
C GLN A 370 2.49 9.85 -19.83
N ALA A 371 3.23 9.51 -20.88
CA ALA A 371 4.16 8.38 -20.84
C ALA A 371 5.40 8.73 -20.00
N ALA A 372 6.06 7.71 -19.45
CA ALA A 372 7.29 7.91 -18.70
C ALA A 372 8.46 8.30 -19.62
N PRO A 373 9.32 9.25 -19.22
CA PRO A 373 10.55 9.55 -19.94
C PRO A 373 11.56 8.40 -19.84
N LEU A 374 12.59 8.43 -20.67
CA LEU A 374 13.71 7.47 -20.56
C LEU A 374 14.55 7.76 -19.31
N GLY A 375 14.91 6.69 -18.59
CA GLY A 375 15.76 6.76 -17.40
C GLY A 375 15.02 7.16 -16.13
N SER A 376 15.76 7.45 -15.06
CA SER A 376 15.20 7.85 -13.76
C SER A 376 14.76 9.32 -13.81
N PRO A 377 13.44 9.61 -13.70
CA PRO A 377 12.91 10.93 -13.99
C PRO A 377 13.22 11.98 -12.92
N VAL A 378 13.14 13.25 -13.33
CA VAL A 378 12.86 14.35 -12.41
C VAL A 378 11.35 14.47 -12.26
N LEU A 379 10.88 14.55 -11.01
CA LEU A 379 9.49 14.75 -10.64
C LEU A 379 9.30 16.22 -10.31
N ARG A 380 8.59 16.96 -11.17
CA ARG A 380 8.19 18.35 -10.91
C ARG A 380 6.98 18.36 -10.01
N ILE A 381 7.09 18.96 -8.83
CA ILE A 381 6.08 18.98 -7.77
C ILE A 381 5.65 20.42 -7.50
N ALA A 382 4.33 20.64 -7.54
CA ALA A 382 3.68 21.92 -7.25
C ALA A 382 3.84 22.30 -5.76
N PRO A 383 3.88 23.61 -5.44
CA PRO A 383 3.76 24.05 -4.05
C PRO A 383 2.35 23.77 -3.53
N VAL A 384 2.19 23.71 -2.21
CA VAL A 384 0.96 23.53 -1.43
C VAL A 384 0.29 22.18 -1.63
N THR A 385 -0.05 21.81 -2.86
CA THR A 385 -0.77 20.58 -3.21
C THR A 385 0.12 19.36 -3.31
N HIS A 386 1.43 19.57 -3.50
CA HIS A 386 2.41 18.54 -3.79
C HIS A 386 2.02 17.63 -4.96
N TYR A 387 1.23 18.12 -5.91
CA TYR A 387 0.92 17.37 -7.12
C TYR A 387 2.16 17.25 -8.01
N ILE A 388 2.36 16.07 -8.59
CA ILE A 388 3.30 15.93 -9.70
C ILE A 388 2.68 16.61 -10.92
N GLU A 389 3.36 17.61 -11.47
CA GLU A 389 2.90 18.37 -12.65
C GLU A 389 3.61 17.92 -13.93
N ARG A 390 4.79 17.32 -13.80
CA ARG A 390 5.58 16.81 -14.94
C ARG A 390 6.59 15.75 -14.51
N LEU A 391 6.86 14.79 -15.39
CA LEU A 391 8.12 14.04 -15.36
C LEU A 391 8.92 14.39 -16.61
N TYR A 392 10.21 14.58 -16.46
CA TYR A 392 11.13 14.83 -17.55
C TYR A 392 12.50 14.21 -17.25
N PRO A 393 13.34 13.94 -18.27
CA PRO A 393 14.65 13.35 -18.04
C PRO A 393 15.55 14.29 -17.23
N PRO A 394 16.49 13.77 -16.42
CA PRO A 394 17.42 14.58 -15.67
C PRO A 394 18.34 15.34 -16.63
N GLY A 395 18.35 16.67 -16.53
CA GLY A 395 19.28 17.54 -17.26
C GLY A 395 20.68 17.51 -16.64
N THR A 396 21.69 17.94 -17.40
CA THR A 396 23.07 18.10 -16.93
C THR A 396 23.26 19.47 -16.25
N GLY A 397 24.14 19.54 -15.24
CA GLY A 397 24.60 20.80 -14.67
C GLY A 397 23.63 21.56 -13.74
N GLN A 398 22.52 20.96 -13.33
CA GLN A 398 21.56 21.60 -12.41
C GLN A 398 21.89 21.27 -10.94
N ASN A 399 22.00 22.30 -10.10
CA ASN A 399 22.28 22.16 -8.68
C ASN A 399 21.22 21.26 -8.02
N THR A 400 21.68 20.16 -7.44
CA THR A 400 20.84 19.16 -6.78
C THR A 400 21.36 18.94 -5.37
N LEU A 401 20.51 19.17 -4.37
CA LEU A 401 20.83 18.96 -2.98
C LEU A 401 20.85 17.46 -2.66
N THR A 402 21.81 17.05 -1.84
CA THR A 402 21.83 15.67 -1.34
C THR A 402 20.75 15.50 -0.28
N MET A 403 19.97 14.43 -0.37
CA MET A 403 19.05 14.00 0.69
C MET A 403 19.45 12.64 1.27
N GLN A 404 19.04 12.40 2.51
CA GLN A 404 19.26 11.11 3.19
C GLN A 404 18.30 10.05 2.66
N SER A 405 18.69 8.78 2.83
CA SER A 405 17.83 7.63 2.56
C SER A 405 17.66 6.83 3.85
N GLN A 406 16.43 6.43 4.16
CA GLN A 406 16.10 5.58 5.32
C GLN A 406 15.19 4.41 4.89
N PRO A 407 15.25 3.25 5.55
CA PRO A 407 14.25 2.20 5.34
C PRO A 407 12.88 2.67 5.84
N TYR A 408 11.81 2.28 5.15
CA TYR A 408 10.43 2.61 5.51
C TYR A 408 10.06 2.16 6.92
N ASP A 409 10.63 1.06 7.40
CA ASP A 409 10.40 0.54 8.75
C ASP A 409 10.78 1.54 9.85
N ARG A 410 11.62 2.54 9.55
CA ARG A 410 11.88 3.66 10.45
C ARG A 410 10.61 4.43 10.82
N LEU A 411 9.63 4.54 9.92
CA LEU A 411 8.33 5.17 10.17
C LEU A 411 7.41 4.29 11.03
N ARG A 412 7.60 2.97 11.01
CA ARG A 412 6.85 2.01 11.83
C ARG A 412 7.37 1.96 13.27
N SER A 413 8.58 2.46 13.53
CA SER A 413 9.21 2.55 14.86
C SER A 413 10.20 3.73 14.90
N LEU A 414 9.67 4.95 15.01
CA LEU A 414 10.42 6.21 15.10
C LEU A 414 11.04 6.36 16.48
N PRO A 415 12.34 6.65 16.61
CA PRO A 415 12.93 6.95 17.90
C PRO A 415 12.55 8.35 18.37
N ALA A 416 12.32 8.45 19.67
CA ALA A 416 12.14 9.69 20.42
C ALA A 416 12.81 9.54 21.80
N ASP A 417 12.90 10.64 22.54
CA ASP A 417 13.48 10.64 23.89
C ASP A 417 12.71 9.72 24.85
N SER A 418 11.39 9.57 24.64
CA SER A 418 10.52 8.67 25.39
C SER A 418 10.54 7.21 24.90
N GLY A 419 11.45 6.85 23.98
CA GLY A 419 11.51 5.54 23.33
C GLY A 419 10.98 5.55 21.91
N ASN A 420 10.70 4.37 21.36
CA ASN A 420 10.20 4.27 19.98
C ASN A 420 8.67 4.41 19.91
N HIS A 421 8.20 5.03 18.82
CA HIS A 421 6.79 5.24 18.54
C HIS A 421 6.45 4.87 17.09
N ARG A 422 5.29 4.26 16.89
CA ARG A 422 4.72 4.04 15.56
C ARG A 422 4.13 5.34 15.03
N LEU A 423 4.46 5.75 13.81
CA LEU A 423 3.78 6.86 13.14
C LEU A 423 2.31 6.54 12.84
N PHE A 424 2.06 5.28 12.48
CA PHE A 424 0.75 4.80 12.05
C PHE A 424 -0.03 4.23 13.24
N SER A 425 -1.09 4.92 13.61
CA SER A 425 -2.06 4.55 14.64
C SER A 425 -3.06 3.52 14.13
N ASP A 426 -4.23 3.41 14.75
CA ASP A 426 -5.24 2.41 14.43
C ASP A 426 -5.73 2.54 12.98
N HIS A 427 -6.03 1.39 12.38
CA HIS A 427 -6.35 1.27 10.96
C HIS A 427 -5.24 1.72 9.99
N GLY A 428 -4.04 2.02 10.51
CA GLY A 428 -2.88 2.45 9.75
C GLY A 428 -2.90 3.94 9.41
N LEU A 429 -3.63 4.76 10.18
CA LEU A 429 -3.71 6.20 9.95
C LEU A 429 -2.68 6.98 10.77
N VAL A 430 -2.14 8.07 10.24
CA VAL A 430 -1.30 8.99 11.02
C VAL A 430 -2.18 9.92 11.86
N THR A 431 -1.94 9.96 13.17
CA THR A 431 -2.68 10.84 14.10
C THR A 431 -2.54 12.31 13.69
N GLY A 432 -3.63 13.08 13.77
CA GLY A 432 -3.62 14.51 13.42
C GLY A 432 -3.64 14.80 11.92
N SER A 433 -3.44 13.82 11.04
CA SER A 433 -3.43 14.02 9.57
C SER A 433 -4.82 14.06 8.92
N ALA A 434 -5.90 13.94 9.69
CA ALA A 434 -7.25 13.88 9.14
C ALA A 434 -7.64 15.17 8.39
N ARG A 435 -8.40 15.02 7.31
CA ARG A 435 -8.82 16.13 6.43
C ARG A 435 -10.32 16.39 6.53
N PRO A 436 -10.80 17.64 6.35
CA PRO A 436 -12.24 17.94 6.34
C PRO A 436 -13.05 17.13 5.31
N GLU A 437 -12.45 16.74 4.18
CA GLU A 437 -13.10 15.90 3.17
C GLU A 437 -13.69 14.59 3.75
N ARG A 438 -13.20 14.12 4.90
CA ARG A 438 -13.75 12.93 5.56
C ARG A 438 -15.23 13.03 5.90
N PHE A 439 -15.75 14.23 6.12
CA PHE A 439 -17.16 14.45 6.44
C PHE A 439 -18.06 14.42 5.19
N ILE A 440 -17.47 14.50 4.00
CA ILE A 440 -18.19 14.53 2.72
C ILE A 440 -18.01 13.21 1.98
N LEU A 441 -16.80 12.63 1.99
CA LEU A 441 -16.44 11.47 1.18
C LEU A 441 -16.56 10.13 1.92
N TRP A 442 -16.96 10.12 3.20
CA TRP A 442 -17.22 8.88 3.95
C TRP A 442 -18.20 7.90 3.27
N PRO A 443 -19.21 8.31 2.48
CA PRO A 443 -20.09 7.38 1.78
C PRO A 443 -19.36 6.48 0.78
N MET A 444 -18.15 6.85 0.35
CA MET A 444 -17.32 6.02 -0.52
C MET A 444 -16.72 4.82 0.22
N GLY A 445 -16.95 4.72 1.53
CA GLY A 445 -16.54 3.60 2.38
C GLY A 445 -15.08 3.66 2.82
N ILE A 446 -14.34 4.72 2.53
CA ILE A 446 -12.95 4.85 2.96
C ILE A 446 -12.93 5.47 4.36
N ARG A 447 -12.13 4.91 5.28
CA ARG A 447 -11.95 5.45 6.63
C ARG A 447 -11.14 6.73 6.64
N SER A 448 -11.72 7.85 7.07
CA SER A 448 -11.08 9.18 7.10
C SER A 448 -10.34 9.52 5.79
N PRO A 449 -11.05 9.70 4.65
CA PRO A 449 -10.46 10.20 3.41
C PRO A 449 -9.53 11.39 3.67
N GLY A 450 -8.39 11.41 2.98
CA GLY A 450 -7.35 12.42 3.17
C GLY A 450 -6.37 12.19 4.32
N ALA A 451 -6.66 11.33 5.29
CA ALA A 451 -5.69 10.98 6.32
C ALA A 451 -4.53 10.16 5.74
N MET A 452 -3.30 10.45 6.18
CA MET A 452 -2.08 9.77 5.75
C MET A 452 -2.06 8.32 6.27
N ARG A 453 -1.52 7.39 5.48
CA ARG A 453 -1.67 5.95 5.73
C ARG A 453 -0.37 5.16 5.69
N GLN A 454 -0.41 4.04 6.38
CA GLN A 454 0.60 2.99 6.29
C GLN A 454 0.51 2.29 4.93
N VAL A 455 1.67 1.90 4.38
CA VAL A 455 1.71 0.99 3.22
C VAL A 455 0.94 -0.29 3.54
N GLY A 456 0.13 -0.75 2.58
CA GLY A 456 -0.85 -1.83 2.77
C GLY A 456 -2.26 -1.36 3.10
N ARG A 457 -2.50 -0.05 3.32
CA ARG A 457 -3.82 0.50 3.70
C ARG A 457 -4.36 1.56 2.74
N HIS A 458 -3.71 1.75 1.59
CA HIS A 458 -4.09 2.76 0.60
C HIS A 458 -5.22 2.25 -0.31
N ALA A 459 -6.45 2.66 0.01
CA ALA A 459 -7.54 2.67 -0.96
C ALA A 459 -7.30 3.81 -1.97
N ILE A 460 -7.28 3.48 -3.26
CA ILE A 460 -6.91 4.42 -4.34
C ILE A 460 -8.04 4.70 -5.33
N ALA A 461 -9.27 4.37 -4.97
CA ALA A 461 -10.45 4.69 -5.77
C ALA A 461 -11.63 5.03 -4.85
N PHE A 462 -12.29 6.16 -5.08
CA PHE A 462 -13.55 6.47 -4.39
C PHE A 462 -14.71 5.70 -5.01
N VAL A 463 -14.69 5.54 -6.33
CA VAL A 463 -15.74 4.83 -7.08
C VAL A 463 -15.21 3.47 -7.53
N GLY A 464 -15.83 2.40 -7.02
CA GLY A 464 -15.36 1.02 -7.18
C GLY A 464 -14.54 0.57 -5.96
N ARG A 465 -13.62 -0.38 -6.16
CA ARG A 465 -12.65 -0.81 -5.14
C ARG A 465 -11.31 -1.05 -5.80
N ARG A 466 -10.28 -0.41 -5.26
CA ARG A 466 -8.89 -0.57 -5.72
C ARG A 466 -7.93 -0.24 -4.59
N HIS A 467 -6.83 -0.98 -4.51
CA HIS A 467 -5.76 -0.79 -3.55
C HIS A 467 -4.43 -0.58 -4.25
N PHE A 468 -3.57 0.24 -3.67
CA PHE A 468 -2.23 0.47 -4.23
C PHE A 468 -1.35 -0.78 -4.17
N ASP A 469 -1.51 -1.61 -3.14
CA ASP A 469 -0.79 -2.87 -2.92
C ASP A 469 -1.53 -4.11 -3.46
N ASP A 470 -2.59 -3.92 -4.26
CA ASP A 470 -3.28 -5.06 -4.89
C ASP A 470 -2.30 -5.78 -5.84
N PRO A 471 -2.04 -7.09 -5.63
CA PRO A 471 -1.12 -7.86 -6.47
C PRO A 471 -1.51 -7.85 -7.95
N PHE A 472 -2.79 -7.68 -8.28
CA PHE A 472 -3.29 -7.68 -9.65
C PHE A 472 -3.67 -6.27 -10.15
N LEU A 473 -3.24 -5.21 -9.45
CA LEU A 473 -3.49 -3.83 -9.86
C LEU A 473 -3.04 -3.58 -11.30
N ILE A 474 -1.76 -3.86 -11.60
CA ILE A 474 -1.19 -3.58 -12.92
C ILE A 474 -1.90 -4.38 -14.03
N PRO A 475 -2.05 -5.71 -13.98
CA PRO A 475 -2.71 -6.45 -15.05
C PRO A 475 -4.20 -6.09 -15.20
N SER A 476 -4.86 -5.54 -14.17
CA SER A 476 -6.23 -5.02 -14.26
C SER A 476 -6.33 -3.72 -15.08
N LEU A 477 -5.26 -2.92 -15.12
CA LEU A 477 -5.23 -1.61 -15.75
C LEU A 477 -4.43 -1.58 -17.05
N PHE A 478 -3.38 -2.40 -17.16
CA PHE A 478 -2.39 -2.36 -18.24
C PHE A 478 -2.20 -3.73 -18.88
N GLU A 479 -1.72 -3.71 -20.12
CA GLU A 479 -1.27 -4.87 -20.87
C GLU A 479 0.05 -4.58 -21.58
N LEU A 480 0.75 -5.63 -22.00
CA LEU A 480 1.94 -5.46 -22.83
C LEU A 480 1.55 -4.80 -24.14
N LYS A 481 2.30 -3.77 -24.53
CA LYS A 481 2.17 -3.18 -25.86
C LYS A 481 2.71 -4.18 -26.87
N SER A 482 1.84 -4.77 -27.70
CA SER A 482 2.27 -5.65 -28.78
C SER A 482 3.23 -4.89 -29.68
N LYS A 483 4.40 -5.48 -30.02
CA LYS A 483 5.18 -4.98 -31.15
C LYS A 483 4.28 -5.09 -32.37
N GLN A 484 3.83 -3.97 -32.92
CA GLN A 484 3.34 -3.97 -34.29
C GLN A 484 4.54 -4.37 -35.14
N THR A 485 4.56 -5.62 -35.60
CA THR A 485 5.32 -5.98 -36.80
C THR A 485 4.77 -5.07 -37.90
N HIS A 486 5.50 -4.01 -38.23
CA HIS A 486 5.29 -3.36 -39.52
C HIS A 486 5.42 -4.46 -40.55
N GLY A 487 4.32 -4.74 -41.25
CA GLY A 487 4.35 -5.65 -42.38
C GLY A 487 5.44 -5.17 -43.32
N GLU A 488 6.43 -6.02 -43.55
CA GLU A 488 7.15 -5.98 -44.81
C GLU A 488 6.08 -6.04 -45.90
N GLN A 489 5.84 -4.90 -46.55
CA GLN A 489 5.28 -4.89 -47.89
C GLN A 489 6.29 -5.65 -48.75
N GLN A 490 6.05 -6.95 -48.87
CA GLN A 490 6.69 -7.76 -49.89
C GLN A 490 6.18 -7.22 -51.22
N MET A 491 6.99 -6.36 -51.82
CA MET A 491 6.86 -5.87 -53.17
C MET A 491 7.10 -7.08 -54.09
N ASP A 492 6.02 -7.79 -54.40
CA ASP A 492 6.00 -8.82 -55.43
C ASP A 492 6.02 -8.11 -56.79
N SER A 493 7.22 -7.73 -57.22
CA SER A 493 7.48 -7.33 -58.60
C SER A 493 8.14 -8.50 -59.32
N ASP A 494 7.32 -9.47 -59.73
CA ASP A 494 7.71 -10.40 -60.77
C ASP A 494 6.47 -10.86 -61.56
N LYS A 495 6.18 -10.15 -62.65
CA LYS A 495 5.67 -10.77 -63.89
C LYS A 495 5.81 -9.82 -65.09
N PRO A 496 6.26 -10.34 -66.24
CA PRO A 496 6.52 -9.55 -67.44
C PRO A 496 5.24 -9.37 -68.26
N HIS A 497 5.07 -8.19 -68.86
CA HIS A 497 4.66 -7.98 -70.25
C HIS A 497 4.94 -6.54 -70.67
#